data_AF-A0A1C2DYC7-F1
#
_entry.id   AF-A0A1C2DYC7-F1
#
_cell.length_a   1.000
_cell.length_b   1.000
_cell.length_c   1.000
_cell.angle_alpha   90.00
_cell.angle_beta   90.00
_cell.angle_gamma   90.00
#
_symmetry.space_group_name_H-M   'P 1'
#
loop_
_entity.id
_entity.type
_entity.pdbx_description
1 polymer ?
#
loop_
_entity_poly.entity_id
_entity_poly.type
_entity_poly.pdbx_seq_one_letter_code
_entity_poly.pdbx_strand_id
1 'polypeptide(L)'
;MITGSLSSFTSGRVASDGYLKPAKRNLPDLVVTEPTLRRAASTLMKIATRFRDLNHRISVACGQHGYTRKVIGDEDGRLKRSVFATSTWGPALPTLVFIDEIAIGLTIYEQTENKEMVYLNGKYVSVHEARKQKPGLWNGIRAERYQVTTDRAPSKRLCLRAYSPYYFVEWTQTWTESSASLAKQIEDIVQSLVARSKSLAIELAEANRAAALERARWEAERAIAEARDERLAILKQREAALKELLNTIDTWSAGRKTEAFFDDIIARSTDMEAEARKTLLARVEAAKDLLQSPDSVEALMAWIAPPAAPPDHACAASSPTRNSTDCSTTK
;
A
#
# COMPACT_ATOMS: atom_id res chain seq x y z
N MET A 1 6.84 32.90 -8.76
CA MET A 1 6.33 31.61 -9.27
C MET A 1 4.87 31.32 -8.90
N ILE A 2 4.47 31.35 -7.61
CA ILE A 2 3.12 30.91 -7.16
C ILE A 2 1.94 31.70 -7.79
N THR A 3 2.09 33.01 -8.03
CA THR A 3 1.04 33.84 -8.64
C THR A 3 0.85 33.58 -10.14
N GLY A 4 1.89 33.10 -10.83
CA GLY A 4 1.83 32.73 -12.25
C GLY A 4 1.09 31.40 -12.49
N SER A 5 0.90 30.57 -11.47
CA SER A 5 0.18 29.29 -11.56
C SER A 5 -1.32 29.38 -11.26
N LEU A 6 -1.86 30.56 -10.94
CA LEU A 6 -3.27 30.74 -10.56
C LEU A 6 -4.25 30.26 -11.64
N SER A 7 -3.93 30.45 -12.92
CA SER A 7 -4.74 29.96 -14.04
C SER A 7 -4.88 28.44 -14.07
N SER A 8 -3.88 27.71 -13.57
CA SER A 8 -3.94 26.24 -13.51
C SER A 8 -4.88 25.72 -12.42
N PHE A 9 -5.21 26.58 -11.42
CA PHE A 9 -6.23 26.27 -10.42
C PHE A 9 -7.64 26.48 -10.96
N THR A 10 -7.86 27.55 -11.72
CA THR A 10 -9.19 27.91 -12.27
C THR A 10 -9.55 27.15 -13.54
N SER A 11 -8.58 26.68 -14.33
CA SER A 11 -8.82 25.85 -15.52
C SER A 11 -9.33 24.43 -15.21
N GLY A 12 -9.43 24.07 -13.93
CA GLY A 12 -9.86 22.76 -13.47
C GLY A 12 -11.38 22.63 -13.35
N ARG A 13 -11.82 21.63 -12.59
CA ARG A 13 -13.22 21.46 -12.21
C ARG A 13 -13.49 22.14 -10.88
N VAL A 14 -14.76 22.37 -10.58
CA VAL A 14 -15.22 22.78 -9.23
C VAL A 14 -15.94 21.60 -8.61
N ALA A 15 -15.63 21.30 -7.36
CA ALA A 15 -16.31 20.28 -6.57
C ALA A 15 -17.75 20.73 -6.25
N SER A 16 -18.61 19.78 -5.88
CA SER A 16 -20.02 20.08 -5.52
C SER A 16 -20.15 21.02 -4.33
N ASP A 17 -19.17 20.99 -3.42
CA ASP A 17 -19.03 21.86 -2.24
C ASP A 17 -18.34 23.21 -2.54
N GLY A 18 -18.02 23.49 -3.81
CA GLY A 18 -17.46 24.76 -4.28
C GLY A 18 -15.94 24.85 -4.29
N TYR A 19 -15.22 23.84 -3.78
CA TYR A 19 -13.75 23.85 -3.77
C TYR A 19 -13.17 23.58 -5.17
N LEU A 20 -12.04 24.22 -5.47
CA LEU A 20 -11.35 24.04 -6.74
C LEU A 20 -10.73 22.63 -6.84
N LYS A 21 -10.83 22.03 -8.03
CA LYS A 21 -10.11 20.82 -8.45
C LYS A 21 -9.22 21.13 -9.66
N PRO A 22 -8.04 21.73 -9.43
CA PRO A 22 -7.07 22.05 -10.47
C PRO A 22 -6.80 20.90 -11.44
N ALA A 23 -6.60 21.23 -12.72
CA ALA A 23 -6.30 20.22 -13.74
C ALA A 23 -4.89 19.62 -13.58
N LYS A 24 -3.93 20.44 -13.15
CA LYS A 24 -2.53 20.02 -12.93
C LYS A 24 -2.34 19.50 -11.51
N ARG A 25 -1.38 18.59 -11.33
CA ARG A 25 -1.05 17.98 -10.03
C ARG A 25 0.22 18.51 -9.36
N ASN A 26 1.14 19.11 -10.12
CA ASN A 26 2.36 19.74 -9.59
C ASN A 26 2.09 21.21 -9.26
N LEU A 27 1.26 21.43 -8.24
CA LEU A 27 0.86 22.74 -7.77
C LEU A 27 1.04 22.81 -6.25
N PRO A 28 1.18 24.02 -5.68
CA PRO A 28 1.15 24.18 -4.23
C PRO A 28 -0.16 23.63 -3.64
N ASP A 29 -0.09 23.14 -2.41
CA ASP A 29 -1.23 22.50 -1.72
C ASP A 29 -2.21 23.56 -1.20
N LEU A 30 -3.10 24.00 -2.10
CA LEU A 30 -4.16 24.95 -1.83
C LEU A 30 -5.53 24.27 -2.00
N VAL A 31 -6.29 24.16 -0.92
CA VAL A 31 -7.66 23.61 -0.92
C VAL A 31 -8.64 24.74 -0.61
N VAL A 32 -9.01 25.47 -1.66
CA VAL A 32 -9.72 26.76 -1.54
C VAL A 32 -10.77 26.91 -2.63
N THR A 33 -11.71 27.84 -2.43
CA THR A 33 -12.65 28.26 -3.47
C THR A 33 -12.02 29.34 -4.38
N GLU A 34 -12.64 29.59 -5.54
CA GLU A 34 -12.17 30.61 -6.48
C GLU A 34 -12.01 32.02 -5.86
N PRO A 35 -12.96 32.54 -5.06
CA PRO A 35 -12.83 33.86 -4.45
C PRO A 35 -11.63 33.99 -3.49
N THR A 36 -11.23 32.91 -2.82
CA THR A 36 -10.15 32.94 -1.81
C THR A 36 -8.79 32.54 -2.39
N LEU A 37 -8.74 31.97 -3.59
CA LEU A 37 -7.54 31.49 -4.25
C LEU A 37 -6.40 32.52 -4.29
N ARG A 38 -6.69 33.74 -4.76
CA ARG A 38 -5.68 34.82 -4.86
C ARG A 38 -5.09 35.16 -3.49
N ARG A 39 -5.93 35.19 -2.45
CA ARG A 39 -5.50 35.50 -1.09
C ARG A 39 -4.66 34.36 -0.52
N ALA A 40 -5.07 33.11 -0.70
CA ALA A 40 -4.30 31.95 -0.26
C ALA A 40 -2.93 31.88 -0.92
N ALA A 41 -2.85 32.11 -2.23
CA ALA A 41 -1.59 32.16 -2.96
C ALA A 41 -0.67 33.31 -2.51
N SER A 42 -1.25 34.49 -2.22
CA SER A 42 -0.51 35.63 -1.66
C SER A 42 0.03 35.32 -0.27
N THR A 43 -0.78 34.70 0.60
CA THR A 43 -0.34 34.26 1.93
C THR A 43 0.80 33.25 1.84
N LEU A 44 0.69 32.23 1.00
CA LEU A 44 1.77 31.25 0.79
C LEU A 44 3.06 31.92 0.29
N MET A 45 2.94 32.87 -0.65
CA MET A 45 4.09 33.62 -1.14
C MET A 45 4.77 34.41 -0.02
N LYS A 46 4.01 35.09 0.85
CA LYS A 46 4.56 35.84 1.99
C LYS A 46 5.27 34.92 2.98
N ILE A 47 4.68 33.77 3.30
CA ILE A 47 5.32 32.74 4.12
C ILE A 47 6.63 32.28 3.47
N ALA A 48 6.61 31.98 2.16
CA ALA A 48 7.80 31.55 1.42
C ALA A 48 8.90 32.61 1.37
N THR A 49 8.55 33.88 1.20
CA THR A 49 9.51 34.98 1.30
C THR A 49 10.11 35.03 2.69
N ARG A 50 9.30 34.92 3.74
CA ARG A 50 9.81 35.02 5.10
C ARG A 50 10.73 33.87 5.49
N PHE A 51 10.43 32.65 5.08
CA PHE A 51 11.35 31.53 5.23
C PHE A 51 12.64 31.74 4.42
N ARG A 52 12.55 32.30 3.21
CA ARG A 52 13.74 32.61 2.40
C ARG A 52 14.64 33.64 3.07
N ASP A 53 14.07 34.67 3.72
CA ASP A 53 14.85 35.66 4.48
C ASP A 53 15.64 35.01 5.64
N LEU A 54 15.17 33.87 6.13
CA LEU A 54 15.84 33.03 7.13
C LEU A 54 16.69 31.90 6.50
N ASN A 55 16.97 31.97 5.20
CA ASN A 55 17.70 30.95 4.43
C ASN A 55 17.05 29.55 4.39
N HIS A 56 15.75 29.46 4.62
CA HIS A 56 14.96 28.24 4.47
C HIS A 56 14.26 28.19 3.11
N ARG A 57 14.15 26.99 2.54
CA ARG A 57 13.60 26.80 1.18
C ARG A 57 12.17 26.28 1.24
N ILE A 58 11.26 26.88 0.47
CA ILE A 58 9.94 26.30 0.18
C ILE A 58 9.87 25.82 -1.26
N SER A 59 9.41 24.58 -1.46
CA SER A 59 9.12 24.04 -2.79
C SER A 59 8.05 22.96 -2.72
N VAL A 60 7.32 22.76 -3.82
CA VAL A 60 6.64 21.47 -4.02
C VAL A 60 7.73 20.41 -4.10
N ALA A 61 7.56 19.27 -3.41
CA ALA A 61 8.55 18.21 -3.43
C ALA A 61 8.87 17.83 -4.88
N CYS A 62 10.14 17.52 -5.16
CA CYS A 62 10.59 17.06 -6.48
C CYS A 62 11.18 15.66 -6.33
N GLY A 63 10.83 14.74 -7.22
CA GLY A 63 11.35 13.36 -7.20
C GLY A 63 10.65 12.41 -6.21
N GLN A 64 11.09 11.15 -6.21
CA GLN A 64 10.58 10.04 -5.39
C GLN A 64 11.08 10.10 -3.94
N HIS A 65 11.11 11.29 -3.33
CA HIS A 65 11.45 11.39 -1.92
C HIS A 65 10.24 10.91 -1.10
N GLY A 66 10.47 10.07 -0.09
CA GLY A 66 9.46 9.43 0.77
C GLY A 66 8.63 10.37 1.65
N TYR A 67 8.32 11.56 1.12
CA TYR A 67 7.47 12.57 1.71
C TYR A 67 6.02 12.36 1.29
N THR A 68 5.16 12.16 2.28
CA THR A 68 3.75 11.89 2.02
C THR A 68 2.90 13.07 2.46
N ARG A 69 2.04 13.52 1.55
CA ARG A 69 1.01 14.49 1.88
C ARG A 69 0.04 13.86 2.88
N LYS A 70 -0.14 14.49 4.05
CA LYS A 70 -1.20 14.10 4.99
C LYS A 70 -2.55 14.54 4.43
N VAL A 71 -3.54 13.65 4.44
CA VAL A 71 -4.91 13.97 4.00
C VAL A 71 -5.46 15.07 4.91
N ILE A 72 -6.18 16.04 4.34
CA ILE A 72 -6.92 17.01 5.15
C ILE A 72 -8.16 16.30 5.65
N GLY A 73 -8.14 15.93 6.93
CA GLY A 73 -9.23 15.25 7.62
C GLY A 73 -10.09 16.22 8.43
N ASP A 74 -10.92 15.64 9.29
CA ASP A 74 -11.85 16.34 10.17
C ASP A 74 -11.14 17.00 11.37
N GLU A 75 -10.16 17.86 11.11
CA GLU A 75 -9.51 18.66 12.15
C GLU A 75 -10.54 19.57 12.80
N ASP A 76 -10.98 19.25 14.03
CA ASP A 76 -11.90 20.02 14.87
C ASP A 76 -12.85 20.99 14.13
N GLY A 77 -13.62 20.46 13.17
CA GLY A 77 -14.63 21.25 12.45
C GLY A 77 -14.09 22.28 11.45
N ARG A 78 -12.79 22.32 11.18
CA ARG A 78 -12.15 23.29 10.28
C ARG A 78 -12.25 22.91 8.81
N LEU A 79 -12.21 21.64 8.42
CA LEU A 79 -12.53 21.21 7.05
C LEU A 79 -13.40 19.96 7.06
N LYS A 80 -14.63 20.14 7.54
CA LYS A 80 -15.65 19.09 7.61
C LYS A 80 -16.54 19.18 6.38
N ARG A 81 -16.61 18.10 5.60
CA ARG A 81 -17.41 18.09 4.37
C ARG A 81 -18.69 17.29 4.56
N SER A 82 -19.61 17.40 3.59
CA SER A 82 -20.80 16.54 3.56
C SER A 82 -20.41 15.11 3.20
N VAL A 83 -21.19 14.12 3.66
CA VAL A 83 -20.93 12.69 3.39
C VAL A 83 -20.98 12.39 1.88
N PHE A 84 -21.73 13.19 1.13
CA PHE A 84 -21.89 13.07 -0.32
C PHE A 84 -20.79 13.80 -1.12
N ALA A 85 -19.85 14.48 -0.46
CA ALA A 85 -18.77 15.20 -1.13
C ALA A 85 -17.70 14.25 -1.69
N THR A 86 -17.46 14.32 -2.99
CA THR A 86 -16.34 13.61 -3.65
C THR A 86 -14.99 13.95 -3.02
N SER A 87 -13.99 13.07 -3.14
CA SER A 87 -12.65 13.29 -2.58
C SER A 87 -12.07 14.68 -2.94
N THR A 88 -11.43 15.31 -1.95
CA THR A 88 -10.75 16.60 -2.11
C THR A 88 -9.66 16.43 -3.15
N TRP A 89 -9.55 17.39 -4.06
CA TRP A 89 -8.36 17.45 -4.88
C TRP A 89 -7.13 17.66 -3.98
N GLY A 90 -6.03 17.00 -4.32
CA GLY A 90 -4.74 17.22 -3.69
C GLY A 90 -3.64 17.18 -4.73
N PRO A 91 -2.54 17.94 -4.53
CA PRO A 91 -1.39 17.85 -5.39
C PRO A 91 -0.79 16.44 -5.33
N ALA A 92 -0.08 16.03 -6.38
CA ALA A 92 0.62 14.74 -6.39
C ALA A 92 1.78 14.70 -5.38
N LEU A 93 2.37 15.86 -5.10
CA LEU A 93 3.50 16.01 -4.21
C LEU A 93 3.19 17.10 -3.17
N PRO A 94 3.61 16.90 -1.90
CA PRO A 94 3.34 17.88 -0.85
C PRO A 94 4.12 19.18 -1.11
N THR A 95 3.57 20.29 -0.64
CA THR A 95 4.33 21.54 -0.51
C THR A 95 5.15 21.46 0.76
N LEU A 96 6.46 21.61 0.65
CA LEU A 96 7.39 21.43 1.76
C LEU A 96 8.14 22.72 2.04
N VAL A 97 8.37 23.00 3.32
CA VAL A 97 9.44 23.88 3.78
C VAL A 97 10.58 23.03 4.33
N PHE A 98 11.79 23.33 3.89
CA PHE A 98 13.02 22.71 4.35
C PHE A 98 13.70 23.67 5.33
N ILE A 99 13.75 23.24 6.59
CA ILE A 99 14.42 23.92 7.69
C ILE A 99 15.60 23.03 8.04
N ASP A 100 16.81 23.47 7.68
CA ASP A 100 18.01 22.64 7.66
C ASP A 100 17.75 21.33 6.88
N GLU A 101 17.95 20.17 7.50
CA GLU A 101 17.73 18.84 6.91
C GLU A 101 16.28 18.32 7.07
N ILE A 102 15.41 19.08 7.74
CA ILE A 102 14.06 18.65 8.09
C ILE A 102 13.04 19.24 7.13
N ALA A 103 12.23 18.38 6.52
CA ALA A 103 11.09 18.77 5.73
C ALA A 103 9.82 18.85 6.59
N ILE A 104 9.07 19.94 6.43
CA ILE A 104 7.73 20.11 7.01
C ILE A 104 6.74 20.33 5.87
N GLY A 105 5.67 19.53 5.86
CA GLY A 105 4.59 19.67 4.90
C GLY A 105 3.68 20.83 5.25
N LEU A 106 3.25 21.60 4.25
CA LEU A 106 2.36 22.75 4.38
C LEU A 106 1.14 22.57 3.48
N THR A 107 -0.03 22.89 4.01
CA THR A 107 -1.29 22.96 3.28
C THR A 107 -2.05 24.22 3.68
N ILE A 108 -2.44 25.05 2.72
CA ILE A 108 -3.39 26.14 2.98
C ILE A 108 -4.76 25.70 2.51
N TYR A 109 -5.75 25.81 3.38
CA TYR A 109 -7.12 25.47 3.03
C TYR A 109 -8.11 26.52 3.52
N GLU A 110 -9.27 26.57 2.90
CA GLU A 110 -10.39 27.39 3.36
C GLU A 110 -11.28 26.57 4.30
N GLN A 111 -11.57 27.12 5.48
CA GLN A 111 -12.39 26.44 6.47
C GLN A 111 -13.84 26.28 6.00
N THR A 112 -14.48 25.20 6.39
CA THR A 112 -15.93 25.02 6.28
C THR A 112 -16.66 25.55 7.52
N GLU A 113 -17.83 26.15 7.32
CA GLU A 113 -18.76 26.50 8.39
C GLU A 113 -20.16 25.97 8.08
N ASN A 114 -20.96 25.74 9.12
CA ASN A 114 -22.37 25.40 8.93
C ASN A 114 -23.10 26.64 8.42
N LYS A 115 -23.69 26.56 7.24
CA LYS A 115 -24.54 27.60 6.66
C LYS A 115 -25.95 27.08 6.49
N GLU A 116 -26.89 27.96 6.74
CA GLU A 116 -28.26 27.75 6.31
C GLU A 116 -28.33 27.87 4.79
N MET A 117 -28.83 26.81 4.16
CA MET A 117 -29.04 26.69 2.73
C MET A 117 -30.53 26.55 2.44
N VAL A 118 -30.94 27.05 1.30
CA VAL A 118 -32.30 26.90 0.78
C VAL A 118 -32.22 26.47 -0.67
N TYR A 119 -33.11 25.55 -1.05
CA TYR A 119 -33.21 25.13 -2.44
C TYR A 119 -34.03 26.17 -3.22
N LEU A 120 -33.39 26.88 -4.15
CA LEU A 120 -34.00 27.92 -4.95
C LEU A 120 -33.66 27.71 -6.43
N ASN A 121 -34.70 27.68 -7.28
CA ASN A 121 -34.57 27.59 -8.74
C ASN A 121 -33.64 26.43 -9.21
N GLY A 122 -33.74 25.26 -8.58
CA GLY A 122 -32.95 24.08 -8.98
C GLY A 122 -31.57 23.98 -8.35
N LYS A 123 -31.18 24.87 -7.41
CA LYS A 123 -29.86 24.89 -6.77
C LYS A 123 -29.96 25.18 -5.28
N TYR A 124 -29.09 24.58 -4.48
CA TYR A 124 -28.88 24.99 -3.09
C TYR A 124 -28.06 26.27 -3.04
N VAL A 125 -28.62 27.31 -2.42
CA VAL A 125 -27.96 28.61 -2.22
C VAL A 125 -28.03 28.96 -0.74
N SER A 126 -27.05 29.74 -0.26
CA SER A 126 -27.10 30.20 1.14
C SER A 126 -28.33 31.08 1.37
N VAL A 127 -28.94 31.01 2.57
CA VAL A 127 -30.09 31.86 2.94
C VAL A 127 -29.76 33.35 2.74
N HIS A 128 -28.52 33.75 3.04
CA HIS A 128 -28.05 35.12 2.82
C HIS A 128 -28.06 35.52 1.34
N GLU A 129 -27.58 34.66 0.44
CA GLU A 129 -27.61 34.93 -1.00
C GLU A 129 -29.03 34.84 -1.56
N ALA A 130 -29.85 33.91 -1.08
CA ALA A 130 -31.26 33.81 -1.45
C ALA A 130 -32.04 35.07 -1.06
N ARG A 131 -31.76 35.65 0.13
CA ARG A 131 -32.30 36.96 0.55
C ARG A 131 -31.92 38.07 -0.42
N LYS A 132 -30.69 38.08 -0.92
CA LYS A 132 -30.26 39.08 -1.92
C LYS A 132 -30.90 38.86 -3.29
N GLN A 133 -31.02 37.61 -3.73
CA GLN A 133 -31.62 37.28 -5.03
C GLN A 133 -33.14 37.51 -5.06
N LYS A 134 -33.83 37.21 -3.95
CA LYS A 134 -35.27 37.40 -3.80
C LYS A 134 -35.59 37.99 -2.41
N PRO A 135 -35.52 39.33 -2.26
CA PRO A 135 -35.77 39.99 -0.97
C PRO A 135 -37.14 39.69 -0.37
N GLY A 136 -38.18 39.54 -1.21
CA GLY A 136 -39.54 39.23 -0.78
C GLY A 136 -39.84 37.75 -0.54
N LEU A 137 -38.85 36.86 -0.68
CA LEU A 137 -39.03 35.41 -0.49
C LEU A 137 -39.37 35.06 0.97
N TRP A 138 -38.89 35.87 1.90
CA TRP A 138 -38.91 35.62 3.34
C TRP A 138 -40.08 36.32 4.04
N ASN A 139 -41.01 36.91 3.28
CA ASN A 139 -42.13 37.67 3.81
C ASN A 139 -43.46 36.89 3.64
N GLY A 140 -44.24 36.81 4.72
CA GLY A 140 -45.59 36.23 4.74
C GLY A 140 -45.64 34.74 4.39
N ILE A 141 -46.79 34.29 3.86
CA ILE A 141 -47.11 32.88 3.54
C ILE A 141 -46.10 32.21 2.56
N ARG A 142 -45.30 33.02 1.83
CA ARG A 142 -44.28 32.49 0.91
C ARG A 142 -43.07 31.93 1.64
N ALA A 143 -42.75 32.42 2.84
CA ALA A 143 -41.63 31.94 3.64
C ALA A 143 -41.81 30.47 4.08
N GLU A 144 -43.05 30.08 4.39
CA GLU A 144 -43.42 28.72 4.83
C GLU A 144 -43.17 27.64 3.77
N ARG A 145 -43.03 28.03 2.49
CA ARG A 145 -42.82 27.09 1.38
C ARG A 145 -41.37 26.64 1.21
N TYR A 146 -40.43 27.30 1.89
CA TYR A 146 -39.01 27.04 1.71
C TYR A 146 -38.43 26.31 2.91
N GLN A 147 -37.97 25.08 2.67
CA GLN A 147 -37.25 24.32 3.69
C GLN A 147 -35.80 24.83 3.79
N VAL A 148 -35.45 25.36 4.95
CA VAL A 148 -34.07 25.71 5.29
C VAL A 148 -33.39 24.46 5.84
N THR A 149 -32.28 24.08 5.22
CA THR A 149 -31.41 23.00 5.71
C THR A 149 -30.08 23.59 6.15
N THR A 150 -29.42 22.95 7.10
CA THR A 150 -28.04 23.30 7.44
C THR A 150 -27.11 22.43 6.62
N ASP A 151 -26.21 23.04 5.84
CA ASP A 151 -25.16 22.33 5.11
C ASP A 151 -23.80 22.98 5.39
N ARG A 152 -22.72 22.23 5.14
CA ARG A 152 -21.34 22.70 5.35
C ARG A 152 -20.85 23.38 4.09
N ALA A 153 -20.49 24.66 4.21
CA ALA A 153 -20.06 25.47 3.08
C ALA A 153 -18.75 26.22 3.40
N PRO A 154 -17.99 26.62 2.36
CA PRO A 154 -16.76 27.40 2.56
C PRO A 154 -17.02 28.74 3.27
N SER A 155 -16.26 29.01 4.32
CA SER A 155 -16.40 30.18 5.21
C SER A 155 -15.63 31.42 4.75
N LYS A 156 -14.75 31.26 3.76
CA LYS A 156 -13.75 32.25 3.36
C LYS A 156 -12.75 32.60 4.46
N ARG A 157 -12.56 31.75 5.48
CA ARG A 157 -11.46 31.88 6.45
C ARG A 157 -10.36 30.91 6.08
N LEU A 158 -9.14 31.39 5.92
CA LEU A 158 -8.01 30.51 5.60
C LEU A 158 -7.48 29.82 6.86
N CYS A 159 -6.97 28.61 6.67
CA CYS A 159 -6.19 27.87 7.64
C CYS A 159 -4.86 27.49 6.99
N LEU A 160 -3.78 27.55 7.76
CA LEU A 160 -2.51 26.93 7.41
C LEU A 160 -2.36 25.70 8.29
N ARG A 161 -2.08 24.57 7.67
CA ARG A 161 -1.69 23.36 8.36
C ARG A 161 -0.25 23.02 8.04
N ALA A 162 0.51 22.73 9.08
CA ALA A 162 1.82 22.10 8.99
C ALA A 162 1.76 20.67 9.52
N TYR A 163 2.55 19.78 8.93
CA TYR A 163 2.59 18.37 9.33
C TYR A 163 3.96 17.74 9.06
N SER A 164 4.22 16.62 9.74
CA SER A 164 5.36 15.76 9.42
C SER A 164 5.08 14.99 8.12
N PRO A 165 5.90 15.16 7.07
CA PRO A 165 5.74 14.41 5.83
C PRO A 165 6.33 12.98 5.91
N TYR A 166 6.95 12.61 7.03
CA TYR A 166 7.61 11.32 7.23
C TYR A 166 6.62 10.28 7.76
N TYR A 167 6.77 9.03 7.32
CA TYR A 167 5.89 7.93 7.74
C TYR A 167 6.02 7.55 9.21
N PHE A 168 7.20 7.69 9.81
CA PHE A 168 7.47 7.17 11.16
C PHE A 168 7.19 8.18 12.28
N VAL A 169 6.83 9.42 11.96
CA VAL A 169 6.58 10.46 12.96
C VAL A 169 5.29 11.18 12.62
N GLU A 170 4.27 11.01 13.47
CA GLU A 170 2.99 11.69 13.35
C GLU A 170 3.03 13.03 14.08
N TRP A 171 2.85 14.12 13.34
CA TRP A 171 2.70 15.46 13.91
C TRP A 171 1.91 16.33 12.95
N THR A 172 1.04 17.18 13.51
CA THR A 172 0.25 18.18 12.76
C THR A 172 -0.02 19.38 13.66
N GLN A 173 -0.03 20.58 13.07
CA GLN A 173 -0.37 21.83 13.74
C GLN A 173 -1.10 22.76 12.76
N THR A 174 -2.16 23.41 13.23
CA THR A 174 -3.03 24.21 12.36
C THR A 174 -3.29 25.60 12.94
N TRP A 175 -2.97 26.62 12.15
CA TRP A 175 -3.31 28.03 12.39
C TRP A 175 -4.56 28.40 11.58
N THR A 176 -5.48 29.14 12.20
CA THR A 176 -6.77 29.49 11.59
C THR A 176 -7.00 30.99 11.64
N GLU A 177 -7.53 31.57 10.57
CA GLU A 177 -8.02 32.94 10.57
C GLU A 177 -9.22 33.06 11.52
N SER A 178 -9.03 33.87 12.57
CA SER A 178 -10.08 34.27 13.50
C SER A 178 -10.18 35.80 13.49
N SER A 179 -9.73 36.47 14.56
CA SER A 179 -9.60 37.93 14.62
C SER A 179 -8.39 38.45 13.84
N ALA A 180 -7.32 37.65 13.74
CA ALA A 180 -6.13 37.95 12.95
C ALA A 180 -6.09 37.13 11.66
N SER A 181 -5.74 37.78 10.54
CA SER A 181 -5.49 37.08 9.29
C SER A 181 -4.22 36.24 9.38
N LEU A 182 -4.11 35.17 8.56
CA LEU A 182 -2.91 34.34 8.53
C LEU A 182 -1.66 35.16 8.18
N ALA A 183 -1.83 36.21 7.36
CA ALA A 183 -0.74 37.11 7.01
C ALA A 183 -0.15 37.86 8.22
N LYS A 184 -0.94 38.12 9.27
CA LYS A 184 -0.47 38.74 10.52
C LYS A 184 0.19 37.72 11.46
N GLN A 185 -0.09 36.43 11.30
CA GLN A 185 0.45 35.34 12.10
C GLN A 185 1.77 34.79 11.54
N ILE A 186 2.30 35.35 10.43
CA ILE A 186 3.47 34.77 9.73
C ILE A 186 4.70 34.63 10.62
N GLU A 187 5.03 35.65 11.43
CA GLU A 187 6.19 35.55 12.32
C GLU A 187 6.03 34.43 13.35
N ASP A 188 4.85 34.31 13.97
CA ASP A 188 4.54 33.24 14.92
C ASP A 188 4.61 31.86 14.26
N ILE A 189 3.99 31.70 13.09
CA ILE A 189 4.04 30.48 12.29
C ILE A 189 5.50 30.08 12.02
N VAL A 190 6.31 31.01 11.51
CA VAL A 190 7.70 30.73 11.14
C VAL A 190 8.52 30.34 12.37
N GLN A 191 8.40 31.08 13.48
CA GLN A 191 9.10 30.76 14.73
C GLN A 191 8.69 29.41 15.29
N SER A 192 7.38 29.12 15.30
CA SER A 192 6.85 27.83 15.76
C SER A 192 7.35 26.66 14.92
N LEU A 193 7.41 26.82 13.59
CA LEU A 193 7.91 25.79 12.69
C LEU A 193 9.43 25.59 12.80
N VAL A 194 10.22 26.66 12.95
CA VAL A 194 11.66 26.56 13.21
C VAL A 194 11.91 25.87 14.55
N ALA A 195 11.18 26.22 15.61
CA ALA A 195 11.30 25.56 16.90
C ALA A 195 10.92 24.07 16.82
N ARG A 196 9.81 23.74 16.14
CA ARG A 196 9.35 22.36 15.97
C ARG A 196 10.32 21.52 15.13
N SER A 197 10.96 22.10 14.11
CA SER A 197 11.92 21.36 13.28
C SER A 197 13.04 20.72 14.10
N LYS A 198 13.49 21.38 15.18
CA LYS A 198 14.55 20.89 16.08
C LYS A 198 14.12 19.66 16.85
N SER A 199 12.92 19.65 17.44
CA SER A 199 12.41 18.46 18.13
C SER A 199 12.04 17.35 17.15
N LEU A 200 11.53 17.70 15.97
CA LEU A 200 11.19 16.74 14.93
C LEU A 200 12.43 16.01 14.40
N ALA A 201 13.59 16.68 14.34
CA ALA A 201 14.86 16.05 13.98
C ALA A 201 15.26 14.91 14.93
N ILE A 202 15.05 15.11 16.24
CA ILE A 202 15.38 14.12 17.27
C ILE A 202 14.44 12.91 17.15
N GLU A 203 13.13 13.16 17.07
CA GLU A 203 12.11 12.11 16.90
C GLU A 203 12.37 11.30 15.62
N LEU A 204 12.72 11.95 14.51
CA LEU A 204 12.99 11.28 13.24
C LEU A 204 14.26 10.43 13.30
N ALA A 205 15.31 10.89 13.98
CA ALA A 205 16.54 10.12 14.17
C ALA A 205 16.27 8.83 14.97
N GLU A 206 15.48 8.91 16.03
CA GLU A 206 15.08 7.75 16.84
C GLU A 206 14.19 6.79 16.05
N ALA A 207 13.19 7.32 15.36
CA ALA A 207 12.26 6.53 14.55
C ALA A 207 12.98 5.80 13.40
N ASN A 208 13.95 6.44 12.75
CA ASN A 208 14.76 5.82 11.71
C ASN A 208 15.66 4.70 12.25
N ARG A 209 16.23 4.85 13.46
CA ARG A 209 17.02 3.79 14.12
C ARG A 209 16.14 2.57 14.42
N ALA A 210 14.96 2.79 15.01
CA ALA A 210 14.01 1.71 15.30
C ALA A 210 13.57 1.00 14.01
N ALA A 211 13.23 1.74 12.96
CA ALA A 211 12.82 1.16 11.68
C ALA A 211 13.94 0.38 10.98
N ALA A 212 15.21 0.79 11.14
CA ALA A 212 16.35 0.04 10.60
C ALA A 212 16.55 -1.29 11.33
N LEU A 213 16.42 -1.32 12.65
CA LEU A 213 16.50 -2.55 13.44
C LEU A 213 15.37 -3.52 13.09
N GLU A 214 14.15 -3.01 12.92
CA GLU A 214 13.01 -3.84 12.55
C GLU A 214 13.14 -4.42 11.14
N ARG A 215 13.62 -3.61 10.16
CA ARG A 215 13.92 -4.11 8.82
C ARG A 215 14.96 -5.23 8.84
N ALA A 216 16.03 -5.08 9.62
CA ALA A 216 17.05 -6.12 9.74
C ALA A 216 16.50 -7.42 10.35
N ARG A 217 15.59 -7.33 11.34
CA ARG A 217 14.90 -8.49 11.92
C ARG A 217 14.01 -9.18 10.90
N TRP A 218 13.16 -8.40 10.21
CA TRP A 218 12.25 -8.92 9.20
C TRP A 218 13.01 -9.59 8.04
N GLU A 219 14.10 -9.00 7.57
CA GLU A 219 14.95 -9.60 6.53
C GLU A 219 15.58 -10.93 6.98
N ALA A 220 16.05 -11.01 8.23
CA ALA A 220 16.58 -12.25 8.79
C ALA A 220 15.50 -13.34 8.91
N GLU A 221 14.31 -12.99 9.41
CA GLU A 221 13.17 -13.91 9.51
C GLU A 221 12.71 -14.40 8.13
N ARG A 222 12.64 -13.49 7.15
CA ARG A 222 12.33 -13.80 5.75
C ARG A 222 13.33 -14.77 5.15
N ALA A 223 14.63 -14.54 5.33
CA ALA A 223 15.67 -15.43 4.83
C ALA A 223 15.57 -16.83 5.46
N ILE A 224 15.28 -16.92 6.76
CA ILE A 224 15.06 -18.21 7.44
C ILE A 224 13.81 -18.91 6.87
N ALA A 225 12.73 -18.18 6.66
CA ALA A 225 11.49 -18.73 6.11
C ALA A 225 11.68 -19.23 4.67
N GLU A 226 12.32 -18.45 3.81
CA GLU A 226 12.62 -18.81 2.41
C GLU A 226 13.48 -20.07 2.35
N ALA A 227 14.56 -20.14 3.14
CA ALA A 227 15.41 -21.34 3.21
C ALA A 227 14.64 -22.58 3.70
N ARG A 228 13.71 -22.41 4.65
CA ARG A 228 12.85 -23.49 5.14
C ARG A 228 11.88 -23.96 4.05
N ASP A 229 11.25 -23.04 3.34
CA ASP A 229 10.29 -23.35 2.28
C ASP A 229 10.97 -24.04 1.09
N GLU A 230 12.16 -23.58 0.69
CA GLU A 230 12.99 -24.25 -0.31
C GLU A 230 13.35 -25.68 0.11
N ARG A 231 13.79 -25.86 1.37
CA ARG A 231 14.09 -27.18 1.92
C ARG A 231 12.86 -28.10 1.86
N LEU A 232 11.70 -27.61 2.28
CA LEU A 232 10.45 -28.37 2.24
C LEU A 232 10.01 -28.70 0.81
N ALA A 233 10.21 -27.78 -0.14
CA ALA A 233 9.91 -28.01 -1.56
C ALA A 233 10.79 -29.13 -2.14
N ILE A 234 12.09 -29.11 -1.86
CA ILE A 234 13.03 -30.18 -2.27
C ILE A 234 12.58 -31.52 -1.69
N LEU A 235 12.26 -31.57 -0.39
CA LEU A 235 11.82 -32.81 0.26
C LEU A 235 10.52 -33.35 -0.37
N LYS A 236 9.54 -32.49 -0.66
CA LYS A 236 8.30 -32.89 -1.33
C LYS A 236 8.54 -33.40 -2.76
N GLN A 237 9.40 -32.75 -3.54
CA GLN A 237 9.77 -33.21 -4.87
C GLN A 237 10.43 -34.59 -4.82
N ARG A 238 11.32 -34.80 -3.85
CA ARG A 238 11.95 -36.12 -3.63
C ARG A 238 10.93 -37.19 -3.25
N GLU A 239 9.99 -36.88 -2.35
CA GLU A 239 8.93 -37.81 -1.96
C GLU A 239 8.03 -38.15 -3.16
N ALA A 240 7.65 -37.16 -3.97
CA ALA A 240 6.86 -37.36 -5.18
C ALA A 240 7.60 -38.22 -6.22
N ALA A 241 8.87 -37.90 -6.50
CA ALA A 241 9.68 -38.66 -7.45
C ALA A 241 9.91 -40.10 -7.00
N LEU A 242 10.08 -40.34 -5.69
CA LEU A 242 10.16 -41.69 -5.12
C LEU A 242 8.85 -42.46 -5.32
N LYS A 243 7.71 -41.84 -5.03
CA LYS A 243 6.39 -42.47 -5.22
C LYS A 243 6.16 -42.83 -6.69
N GLU A 244 6.51 -41.93 -7.61
CA GLU A 244 6.43 -42.18 -9.04
C GLU A 244 7.31 -43.36 -9.47
N LEU A 245 8.57 -43.39 -9.01
CA LEU A 245 9.48 -44.50 -9.31
C LEU A 245 8.95 -45.84 -8.80
N LEU A 246 8.45 -45.88 -7.56
CA LEU A 246 7.85 -47.09 -6.99
C LEU A 246 6.63 -47.55 -7.79
N ASN A 247 5.77 -46.62 -8.22
CA ASN A 247 4.62 -46.93 -9.06
C ASN A 247 5.04 -47.51 -10.43
N THR A 248 6.10 -46.99 -11.04
CA THR A 248 6.68 -47.54 -12.28
C THR A 248 7.20 -48.95 -12.06
N ILE A 249 7.91 -49.21 -10.96
CA ILE A 249 8.40 -50.55 -10.59
C ILE A 249 7.23 -51.52 -10.36
N ASP A 250 6.19 -51.09 -9.66
CA ASP A 250 5.01 -51.91 -9.39
C ASP A 250 4.28 -52.29 -10.69
N THR A 251 4.10 -51.32 -11.58
CA THR A 251 3.48 -51.53 -12.91
C THR A 251 4.29 -52.53 -13.74
N TRP A 252 5.60 -52.37 -13.80
CA TRP A 252 6.51 -53.32 -14.47
C TRP A 252 6.39 -54.73 -13.87
N SER A 253 6.40 -54.84 -12.54
CA SER A 253 6.33 -56.12 -11.85
C SER A 253 5.00 -56.85 -12.11
N ALA A 254 3.89 -56.10 -12.22
CA ALA A 254 2.58 -56.64 -12.58
C ALA A 254 2.55 -57.14 -14.03
N GLY A 255 3.17 -56.40 -14.96
CA GLY A 255 3.38 -56.84 -16.34
C GLY A 255 4.16 -58.16 -16.41
N ARG A 256 5.29 -58.27 -15.70
CA ARG A 256 6.11 -59.49 -15.66
C ARG A 256 5.38 -60.70 -15.08
N LYS A 257 4.57 -60.50 -14.02
CA LYS A 257 3.73 -61.58 -13.46
C LYS A 257 2.70 -62.07 -14.47
N THR A 258 2.13 -61.16 -15.25
CA THR A 258 1.15 -61.46 -16.29
C THR A 258 1.78 -62.23 -17.46
N GLU A 259 2.96 -61.81 -17.92
CA GLU A 259 3.75 -62.56 -18.92
C GLU A 259 4.06 -63.98 -18.44
N ALA A 260 4.59 -64.12 -17.22
CA ALA A 260 4.96 -65.41 -16.65
C ALA A 260 3.76 -66.38 -16.53
N PHE A 261 2.57 -65.86 -16.23
CA PHE A 261 1.33 -66.65 -16.21
C PHE A 261 0.99 -67.21 -17.60
N PHE A 262 1.05 -66.38 -18.64
CA PHE A 262 0.80 -66.85 -20.00
C PHE A 262 1.87 -67.82 -20.49
N ASP A 263 3.14 -67.59 -20.14
CA ASP A 263 4.23 -68.50 -20.50
C ASP A 263 4.08 -69.87 -19.81
N ASP A 264 3.63 -69.92 -18.56
CA ASP A 264 3.29 -71.18 -17.86
C ASP A 264 2.11 -71.91 -18.52
N ILE A 265 1.05 -71.20 -18.94
CA ILE A 265 -0.07 -71.81 -19.69
C ILE A 265 0.42 -72.37 -21.03
N ILE A 266 1.26 -71.63 -21.75
CA ILE A 266 1.83 -72.08 -23.02
C ILE A 266 2.69 -73.33 -22.79
N ALA A 267 3.53 -73.34 -21.76
CA ALA A 267 4.38 -74.48 -21.41
C ALA A 267 3.57 -75.74 -21.09
N ARG A 268 2.48 -75.62 -20.33
CA ARG A 268 1.59 -76.77 -20.01
C ARG A 268 0.78 -77.27 -21.20
N SER A 269 0.62 -76.45 -22.24
CA SER A 269 -0.14 -76.81 -23.43
C SER A 269 0.59 -77.77 -24.39
N THR A 270 1.88 -78.04 -24.16
CA THR A 270 2.70 -78.85 -25.08
C THR A 270 2.23 -80.30 -25.19
N ASP A 271 1.63 -80.83 -24.13
CA ASP A 271 1.19 -82.23 -24.05
C ASP A 271 -0.28 -82.43 -24.45
N MET A 272 -0.93 -81.37 -24.95
CA MET A 272 -2.33 -81.37 -25.37
C MET A 272 -2.51 -81.79 -26.84
N GLU A 273 -3.71 -82.28 -27.17
CA GLU A 273 -4.13 -82.56 -28.55
C GLU A 273 -4.04 -81.31 -29.44
N ALA A 274 -3.60 -81.48 -30.70
CA ALA A 274 -3.18 -80.40 -31.58
C ALA A 274 -4.26 -79.31 -31.81
N GLU A 275 -5.53 -79.69 -31.98
CA GLU A 275 -6.62 -78.74 -32.27
C GLU A 275 -7.03 -77.95 -31.01
N ALA A 276 -7.01 -78.60 -29.84
CA ALA A 276 -7.26 -77.96 -28.55
C ALA A 276 -6.13 -76.98 -28.18
N ARG A 277 -4.87 -77.37 -28.42
CA ARG A 277 -3.70 -76.50 -28.22
C ARG A 277 -3.77 -75.25 -29.09
N LYS A 278 -4.14 -75.38 -30.36
CA LYS A 278 -4.27 -74.25 -31.30
C LYS A 278 -5.32 -73.23 -30.82
N THR A 279 -6.47 -73.73 -30.33
CA THR A 279 -7.53 -72.88 -29.79
C THR A 279 -7.09 -72.14 -28.52
N LEU A 280 -6.35 -72.82 -27.64
CA LEU A 280 -5.81 -72.22 -26.41
C LEU A 280 -4.78 -71.12 -26.73
N LEU A 281 -3.85 -71.36 -27.64
CA LEU A 281 -2.84 -70.37 -28.03
C LEU A 281 -3.48 -69.12 -28.67
N ALA A 282 -4.50 -69.27 -29.51
CA ALA A 282 -5.23 -68.13 -30.07
C ALA A 282 -5.93 -67.28 -28.99
N ARG A 283 -6.40 -67.90 -27.90
CA ARG A 283 -6.98 -67.19 -26.77
C ARG A 283 -5.94 -66.49 -25.90
N VAL A 284 -4.77 -67.11 -25.71
CA VAL A 284 -3.64 -66.49 -25.02
C VAL A 284 -3.17 -65.24 -25.77
N GLU A 285 -3.08 -65.31 -27.10
CA GLU A 285 -2.67 -64.16 -27.93
C GLU A 285 -3.68 -63.00 -27.80
N ALA A 286 -4.97 -63.29 -27.94
CA ALA A 286 -6.02 -62.28 -27.75
C ALA A 286 -6.02 -61.67 -26.33
N ALA A 287 -5.67 -62.46 -25.32
CA ALA A 287 -5.54 -61.98 -23.93
C ALA A 287 -4.28 -61.13 -23.73
N LYS A 288 -3.15 -61.48 -24.38
CA LYS A 288 -1.92 -60.67 -24.39
C LYS A 288 -2.15 -59.31 -25.05
N ASP A 289 -2.85 -59.27 -26.19
CA ASP A 289 -3.21 -58.02 -26.88
C ASP A 289 -4.10 -57.10 -26.04
N LEU A 290 -5.02 -57.67 -25.26
CA LEU A 290 -5.89 -56.90 -24.37
C LEU A 290 -5.13 -56.28 -23.18
N LEU A 291 -4.03 -56.90 -22.77
CA LEU A 291 -3.26 -56.55 -21.56
C LEU A 291 -1.95 -55.82 -21.86
N GLN A 292 -1.81 -55.22 -23.06
CA GLN A 292 -0.63 -54.42 -23.42
C GLN A 292 -0.37 -53.35 -22.33
N SER A 293 0.69 -53.58 -21.55
CA SER A 293 1.16 -52.63 -20.54
C SER A 293 2.08 -51.61 -21.21
N PRO A 294 2.04 -50.33 -20.80
CA PRO A 294 3.02 -49.34 -21.25
C PRO A 294 4.46 -49.80 -20.96
N ASP A 295 5.39 -49.44 -21.85
CA ASP A 295 6.80 -49.82 -21.73
C ASP A 295 7.42 -49.16 -20.49
N SER A 296 7.81 -50.01 -19.53
CA SER A 296 8.41 -49.57 -18.29
C SER A 296 9.80 -48.95 -18.49
N VAL A 297 10.48 -49.28 -19.59
CA VAL A 297 11.75 -48.65 -19.99
C VAL A 297 11.50 -47.22 -20.43
N GLU A 298 10.46 -46.98 -21.25
CA GLU A 298 10.07 -45.63 -21.66
C GLU A 298 9.63 -44.77 -20.46
N ALA A 299 8.84 -45.35 -19.54
CA ALA A 299 8.44 -44.68 -18.31
C ALA A 299 9.62 -44.32 -17.40
N LEU A 300 10.64 -45.19 -17.30
CA LEU A 300 11.85 -44.89 -16.53
C LEU A 300 12.74 -43.84 -17.22
N MET A 301 12.80 -43.85 -18.55
CA MET A 301 13.52 -42.83 -19.32
C MET A 301 12.85 -41.44 -19.24
N ALA A 302 11.53 -41.40 -19.05
CA ALA A 302 10.77 -40.17 -18.83
C ALA A 302 10.80 -39.67 -17.37
N TRP A 303 11.21 -40.52 -16.41
CA TRP A 303 11.27 -40.17 -14.99
C TRP A 303 12.37 -39.14 -14.72
N ILE A 304 12.02 -38.06 -14.02
CA ILE A 304 12.94 -36.97 -13.71
C ILE A 304 13.53 -37.19 -12.32
N ALA A 305 14.86 -37.32 -12.26
CA ALA A 305 15.57 -37.42 -10.98
C ALA A 305 15.34 -36.15 -10.14
N PRO A 306 14.95 -36.28 -8.86
CA PRO A 306 14.71 -35.13 -8.02
C PRO A 306 16.03 -34.43 -7.65
N PRO A 307 15.99 -33.14 -7.26
CA PRO A 307 17.18 -32.42 -6.83
C PRO A 307 17.90 -33.09 -5.64
N ALA A 308 19.19 -32.78 -5.50
CA ALA A 308 20.03 -33.29 -4.43
C ALA A 308 19.39 -33.04 -3.05
N ALA A 309 19.57 -33.98 -2.13
CA ALA A 309 19.06 -33.82 -0.78
C ALA A 309 19.68 -32.56 -0.14
N PRO A 310 18.88 -31.75 0.57
CA PRO A 310 19.42 -30.64 1.32
C PRO A 310 20.38 -31.20 2.37
N PRO A 311 21.55 -30.56 2.59
CA PRO A 311 22.55 -31.10 3.51
C PRO A 311 22.01 -31.18 4.94
N ASP A 312 22.37 -32.27 5.62
CA ASP A 312 22.08 -32.49 7.04
C ASP A 312 23.06 -31.68 7.90
N HIS A 313 22.97 -30.35 7.83
CA HIS A 313 23.62 -29.50 8.83
C HIS A 313 22.77 -29.47 10.10
N ALA A 314 22.73 -30.59 10.80
CA ALA A 314 22.39 -30.59 12.21
C ALA A 314 23.53 -29.92 12.98
N CYS A 315 23.23 -28.83 13.69
CA CYS A 315 24.04 -28.28 14.79
C CYS A 315 25.55 -28.06 14.52
N ALA A 316 25.91 -26.94 13.88
CA ALA A 316 27.21 -26.31 14.08
C ALA A 316 27.03 -24.88 14.62
N ALA A 317 26.17 -24.72 15.63
CA ALA A 317 26.23 -23.56 16.51
C ALA A 317 27.26 -23.88 17.60
N SER A 318 28.43 -23.28 17.42
CA SER A 318 29.52 -23.13 18.36
C SER A 318 29.09 -23.16 19.84
N SER A 319 29.42 -24.24 20.55
CA SER A 319 29.53 -24.20 22.01
C SER A 319 30.84 -23.50 22.37
N PRO A 320 30.86 -22.47 23.22
CA PRO A 320 32.12 -21.90 23.68
C PRO A 320 32.81 -22.92 24.60
N THR A 321 34.03 -23.27 24.25
CA THR A 321 34.95 -24.04 25.07
C THR A 321 35.11 -23.36 26.43
N ARG A 322 34.62 -24.02 27.50
CA ARG A 322 35.03 -23.69 28.87
C ARG A 322 36.49 -24.09 29.01
N ASN A 323 37.36 -23.08 29.11
CA ASN A 323 38.74 -23.30 29.52
C ASN A 323 38.78 -23.84 30.94
N SER A 324 39.44 -24.99 31.05
CA SER A 324 40.05 -25.50 32.27
C SER A 324 40.99 -24.45 32.86
N THR A 325 40.89 -24.24 34.16
CA THR A 325 42.04 -23.89 34.99
C THR A 325 41.95 -24.70 36.26
N ASP A 326 42.78 -25.73 36.31
CA ASP A 326 43.27 -26.35 37.53
C ASP A 326 43.81 -25.27 38.48
N CYS A 327 43.46 -25.37 39.76
CA CYS A 327 44.39 -25.02 40.82
C CYS A 327 44.11 -25.90 42.04
N SER A 328 44.79 -27.04 42.05
CA SER A 328 45.07 -27.82 43.24
C SER A 328 46.08 -27.06 44.10
N THR A 329 45.77 -26.84 45.37
CA THR A 329 46.80 -26.66 46.40
C THR A 329 46.36 -27.40 47.64
N THR A 330 47.20 -28.37 48.01
CA THR A 330 47.12 -29.21 49.19
C THR A 330 47.83 -28.51 50.35
N LYS A 331 47.25 -28.67 51.55
CA LYS A 331 47.83 -28.52 52.90
C LYS A 331 48.33 -27.15 53.36
#